data_AF-A0A382YQP1-F1
#
_entry.id   AF-A0A382YQP1-F1
#
_cell.length_a   1.000
_cell.length_b   1.000
_cell.length_c   1.000
_cell.angle_alpha   90.00
_cell.angle_beta   90.00
_cell.angle_gamma   90.00
#
_symmetry.space_group_name_H-M   'P 1'
#
loop_
_entity.id
_entity.type
_entity.pdbx_description
1 polymer ?
#
loop_
_entity_poly.entity_id
_entity_poly.type
_entity_poly.pdbx_seq_one_letter_code
_entity_poly.pdbx_strand_id
1 'polypeptide(L)'
;ASTILDRQVVNVSQSGASDRYQYTGTYHGVIHSHLDAVDCHIMYEGQGYNGVSVAEIEAAGGCPRGSIHALKDGIVTRGILFDATLLPGYGTPEGWVELGTPIRAADLEALEDIQGVRVEPGDVILLHTGRWIRRDALGPWPTSDGVAGYHSDVAYFLKERGVSFIGHDMWNDVFPHEYAEEERLPLHRLALASLGVGIFDNLDFTEVVEVARELGRYEFLFVAAPLRIEQGMGSPLNPIATF
;
A
#
# COMPACT_ATOMS: atom_id res chain seq x y z
N ALA A 1 -18.02 -6.58 -8.37
CA ALA A 1 -17.76 -8.02 -8.30
C ALA A 1 -16.87 -8.28 -7.09
N SER A 2 -17.15 -9.30 -6.28
CA SER A 2 -16.22 -9.70 -5.22
C SER A 2 -14.97 -10.27 -5.87
N THR A 3 -13.79 -9.69 -5.62
CA THR A 3 -12.53 -10.31 -6.00
C THR A 3 -12.31 -11.52 -5.10
N ILE A 4 -12.29 -12.70 -5.69
CA ILE A 4 -12.00 -13.95 -4.99
C ILE A 4 -10.75 -14.55 -5.60
N LEU A 5 -9.79 -14.93 -4.75
CA LEU A 5 -8.70 -15.83 -5.14
C LEU A 5 -9.23 -17.27 -5.10
N ASP A 6 -9.60 -17.79 -6.26
CA ASP A 6 -9.97 -19.19 -6.43
C ASP A 6 -8.71 -20.05 -6.48
N ARG A 7 -8.50 -20.86 -5.44
CA ARG A 7 -7.47 -21.91 -5.42
C ARG A 7 -8.14 -23.24 -5.70
N GLN A 8 -7.77 -23.86 -6.82
CA GLN A 8 -8.18 -25.22 -7.15
C GLN A 8 -6.98 -26.16 -7.14
N VAL A 9 -7.10 -27.26 -6.40
CA VAL A 9 -6.16 -28.38 -6.50
C VAL A 9 -6.38 -29.05 -7.85
N VAL A 10 -5.36 -29.02 -8.71
CA VAL A 10 -5.41 -29.61 -10.06
C VAL A 10 -5.16 -31.11 -9.99
N ASN A 11 -4.22 -31.54 -9.15
CA ASN A 11 -3.86 -32.95 -8.99
C ASN A 11 -3.19 -33.18 -7.64
N VAL A 12 -3.38 -34.37 -7.08
CA VAL A 12 -2.61 -34.91 -5.93
C VAL A 12 -2.31 -36.37 -6.21
N SER A 13 -1.03 -36.73 -6.15
CA SER A 13 -0.55 -38.10 -6.31
C SER A 13 0.55 -38.40 -5.29
N GLN A 14 1.02 -39.65 -5.26
CA GLN A 14 2.17 -40.03 -4.41
C GLN A 14 3.46 -39.30 -4.78
N SER A 15 3.60 -38.80 -6.01
CA SER A 15 4.82 -38.16 -6.52
C SER A 15 4.72 -36.64 -6.65
N GLY A 16 3.56 -36.03 -6.39
CA GLY A 16 3.42 -34.58 -6.43
C GLY A 16 1.99 -34.07 -6.33
N ALA A 17 1.88 -32.77 -6.11
CA ALA A 17 0.62 -32.03 -6.13
C ALA A 17 0.80 -30.72 -6.89
N SER A 18 -0.30 -30.18 -7.40
CA SER A 18 -0.29 -28.91 -8.14
C SER A 18 -1.58 -28.16 -7.92
N ASP A 19 -1.48 -26.84 -7.84
CA ASP A 19 -2.60 -25.92 -7.71
C ASP A 19 -2.71 -25.02 -8.94
N ARG A 20 -3.93 -24.53 -9.16
CA ARG A 20 -4.22 -23.39 -10.02
C ARG A 20 -4.81 -22.29 -9.17
N TYR A 21 -4.26 -21.09 -9.31
CA TYR A 21 -4.82 -19.86 -8.76
C TYR A 21 -5.48 -19.06 -9.87
N GLN A 22 -6.69 -18.56 -9.61
CA GLN A 22 -7.40 -17.66 -10.51
C GLN A 22 -8.12 -16.57 -9.71
N TYR A 23 -7.94 -15.31 -10.08
CA TYR A 23 -8.78 -14.24 -9.56
C TYR A 23 -10.03 -14.09 -10.42
N THR A 24 -11.21 -14.11 -9.82
CA THR A 24 -12.48 -13.83 -10.54
C THR A 24 -12.73 -12.33 -10.75
N GLY A 25 -11.85 -11.49 -10.19
CA GLY A 25 -11.81 -10.03 -10.34
C GLY A 25 -10.36 -9.53 -10.33
N THR A 26 -10.15 -8.30 -9.86
CA THR A 26 -8.81 -7.71 -9.73
C THR A 26 -8.28 -7.81 -8.31
N TYR A 27 -7.00 -8.15 -8.13
CA TYR A 27 -6.35 -8.06 -6.81
C TYR A 27 -6.14 -6.60 -6.36
N HIS A 28 -6.25 -5.61 -7.26
CA HIS A 28 -6.28 -4.16 -6.96
C HIS A 28 -7.58 -3.71 -6.27
N GLY A 29 -8.06 -4.52 -5.33
CA GLY A 29 -9.22 -4.21 -4.49
C GLY A 29 -8.79 -3.97 -3.06
N VAL A 30 -9.72 -4.18 -2.12
CA VAL A 30 -9.48 -3.95 -0.68
C VAL A 30 -9.09 -5.21 0.09
N ILE A 31 -8.73 -6.30 -0.58
CA ILE A 31 -8.64 -7.62 0.07
C ILE A 31 -7.21 -8.13 0.11
N HIS A 32 -6.51 -8.08 -1.01
CA HIS A 32 -5.21 -8.73 -1.15
C HIS A 32 -4.11 -7.70 -0.99
N SER A 33 -3.10 -8.03 -0.21
CA SER A 33 -1.85 -7.27 -0.20
C SER A 33 -1.25 -7.27 -1.60
N HIS A 34 -1.03 -6.09 -2.16
CA HIS A 34 -0.51 -5.96 -3.52
C HIS A 34 0.38 -4.72 -3.68
N LEU A 35 1.16 -4.72 -4.76
CA LEU A 35 2.01 -3.63 -5.20
C LEU A 35 1.51 -3.14 -6.55
N ASP A 36 1.35 -1.84 -6.69
CA ASP A 36 0.92 -1.19 -7.93
C ASP A 36 2.10 -0.85 -8.85
N ALA A 37 1.88 -0.98 -10.16
CA ALA A 37 2.83 -0.52 -11.16
C ALA A 37 2.80 1.01 -11.31
N VAL A 38 3.97 1.64 -11.23
CA VAL A 38 4.11 3.10 -11.15
C VAL A 38 3.62 3.87 -12.38
N ASP A 39 3.82 3.31 -13.58
CA ASP A 39 3.50 3.99 -14.84
C ASP A 39 2.05 3.74 -15.33
N CYS A 40 1.36 2.71 -14.81
CA CYS A 40 0.16 2.19 -15.47
C CYS A 40 -1.01 1.82 -14.54
N HIS A 41 -0.85 1.95 -13.22
CA HIS A 41 -1.93 1.67 -12.29
C HIS A 41 -2.90 2.86 -12.17
N ILE A 42 -2.37 4.07 -11.96
CA ILE A 42 -3.12 5.31 -11.83
C ILE A 42 -2.56 6.36 -12.78
N MET A 43 -3.47 7.13 -13.38
CA MET A 43 -3.21 8.10 -14.44
C MET A 43 -3.76 9.45 -14.02
N TYR A 44 -3.09 10.51 -14.46
CA TYR A 44 -3.54 11.89 -14.36
C TYR A 44 -3.53 12.51 -15.77
N GLU A 45 -4.65 13.12 -16.18
CA GLU A 45 -4.81 13.68 -17.54
C GLU A 45 -4.45 12.70 -18.67
N GLY A 46 -4.74 11.41 -18.48
CA GLY A 46 -4.48 10.36 -19.46
C GLY A 46 -3.03 9.88 -19.52
N GLN A 47 -2.19 10.28 -18.57
CA GLN A 47 -0.78 9.89 -18.48
C GLN A 47 -0.45 9.33 -17.10
N GLY A 48 0.33 8.26 -17.05
CA GLY A 48 1.00 7.79 -15.83
C GLY A 48 2.37 8.44 -15.67
N TYR A 49 3.18 7.86 -14.78
CA TYR A 49 4.53 8.35 -14.51
C TYR A 49 5.40 8.39 -15.78
N ASN A 50 6.27 9.40 -15.88
CA ASN A 50 7.12 9.68 -17.04
C ASN A 50 6.38 9.69 -18.40
N GLY A 51 5.11 10.10 -18.39
CA GLY A 51 4.32 10.39 -19.59
C GLY A 51 3.85 9.15 -20.36
N VAL A 52 3.79 7.96 -19.73
CA VAL A 52 3.15 6.79 -20.36
C VAL A 52 1.66 7.09 -20.56
N SER A 53 1.23 7.17 -21.82
CA SER A 53 -0.16 7.47 -22.14
C SER A 53 -1.05 6.23 -22.07
N VAL A 54 -2.36 6.44 -21.80
CA VAL A 54 -3.37 5.38 -21.88
C VAL A 54 -3.36 4.69 -23.25
N ALA A 55 -3.17 5.44 -24.33
CA ALA A 55 -3.10 4.89 -25.69
C ALA A 55 -1.91 3.92 -25.89
N GLU A 56 -0.76 4.21 -25.29
CA GLU A 56 0.40 3.30 -25.30
C GLU A 56 0.10 2.00 -24.52
N ILE A 57 -0.57 2.12 -23.38
CA ILE A 57 -0.97 0.97 -22.54
C ILE A 57 -1.96 0.08 -23.30
N GLU A 58 -2.99 0.67 -23.90
CA GLU A 58 -3.98 -0.06 -24.71
C GLU A 58 -3.34 -0.74 -25.92
N ALA A 59 -2.46 -0.04 -26.64
CA ALA A 59 -1.77 -0.59 -27.80
C ALA A 59 -0.84 -1.76 -27.43
N ALA A 60 -0.24 -1.74 -26.24
CA ALA A 60 0.61 -2.81 -25.74
C ALA A 60 -0.18 -4.01 -25.18
N GLY A 61 -1.44 -3.80 -24.77
CA GLY A 61 -2.23 -4.82 -24.08
C GLY A 61 -1.77 -5.08 -22.64
N GLY A 62 -1.06 -4.13 -22.04
CA GLY A 62 -0.40 -4.24 -20.74
C GLY A 62 0.47 -3.00 -20.48
N CYS A 63 1.17 -2.96 -19.35
CA CYS A 63 2.03 -1.85 -18.98
C CYS A 63 3.38 -1.91 -19.72
N PRO A 64 3.66 -1.05 -20.73
CA PRO A 64 4.85 -1.21 -21.57
C PRO A 64 6.15 -0.71 -20.92
N ARG A 65 6.04 0.20 -19.95
CA ARG A 65 7.13 0.81 -19.17
C ARG A 65 6.69 0.92 -17.71
N GLY A 66 7.60 0.86 -16.75
CA GLY A 66 7.25 0.95 -15.32
C GLY A 66 6.30 -0.14 -14.79
N SER A 67 6.12 -1.23 -15.55
CA SER A 67 5.35 -2.39 -15.10
C SER A 67 5.97 -3.04 -13.87
N ILE A 68 5.20 -3.88 -13.19
CA ILE A 68 5.68 -4.63 -12.03
C ILE A 68 6.94 -5.46 -12.33
N HIS A 69 7.14 -5.86 -13.60
CA HIS A 69 8.33 -6.59 -14.04
C HIS A 69 9.63 -5.80 -13.86
N ALA A 70 9.57 -4.46 -13.77
CA ALA A 70 10.73 -3.64 -13.46
C ALA A 70 11.32 -3.96 -12.07
N LEU A 71 10.51 -4.54 -11.18
CA LEU A 71 10.87 -4.89 -9.80
C LEU A 71 11.08 -6.42 -9.61
N LYS A 72 11.30 -7.17 -10.70
CA LYS A 72 11.44 -8.64 -10.71
C LYS A 72 12.59 -9.22 -9.90
N ASP A 73 13.56 -8.39 -9.55
CA ASP A 73 14.74 -8.76 -8.76
C ASP A 73 14.54 -8.48 -7.26
N GLY A 74 13.33 -8.05 -6.89
CA GLY A 74 12.94 -7.79 -5.51
C GLY A 74 13.24 -6.37 -5.08
N ILE A 75 12.60 -5.98 -3.98
CA ILE A 75 12.78 -4.73 -3.28
C ILE A 75 13.39 -5.09 -1.93
N VAL A 76 14.54 -4.50 -1.64
CA VAL A 76 15.23 -4.62 -0.36
C VAL A 76 15.60 -3.21 0.05
N THR A 77 14.93 -2.70 1.07
CA THR A 77 15.18 -1.35 1.60
C THR A 77 14.88 -1.32 3.09
N ARG A 78 15.13 -0.19 3.76
CA ARG A 78 14.65 0.01 5.13
C ARG A 78 13.18 0.42 5.09
N GLY A 79 12.39 -0.22 5.93
CA GLY A 79 11.00 0.14 6.19
C GLY A 79 10.86 0.90 7.49
N ILE A 80 10.03 1.94 7.48
CA ILE A 80 9.61 2.70 8.64
C ILE A 80 8.11 2.47 8.84
N LEU A 81 7.72 1.88 9.97
CA LEU A 81 6.31 1.74 10.33
C LEU A 81 5.87 2.97 11.12
N PHE A 82 4.98 3.77 10.54
CA PHE A 82 4.25 4.81 11.24
C PHE A 82 3.00 4.24 11.91
N ASP A 83 3.01 4.23 13.24
CA ASP A 83 1.89 3.76 14.05
C ASP A 83 1.00 4.95 14.42
N ALA A 84 -0.01 5.23 13.58
CA ALA A 84 -0.87 6.39 13.77
C ALA A 84 -1.74 6.33 15.03
N THR A 85 -1.86 5.16 15.68
CA THR A 85 -2.57 5.05 16.95
C THR A 85 -1.84 5.75 18.11
N LEU A 86 -0.54 6.04 17.93
CA LEU A 86 0.27 6.78 18.92
C LEU A 86 0.08 8.30 18.84
N LEU A 87 -0.53 8.81 17.78
CA LEU A 87 -0.83 10.24 17.66
C LEU A 87 -1.84 10.64 18.74
N PRO A 88 -1.59 11.72 19.50
CA PRO A 88 -2.51 12.19 20.53
C PRO A 88 -3.92 12.44 19.99
N GLY A 89 -4.89 11.66 20.48
CA GLY A 89 -6.30 11.79 20.11
C GLY A 89 -6.73 11.02 18.85
N TYR A 90 -5.85 10.27 18.20
CA TYR A 90 -6.18 9.52 16.99
C TYR A 90 -6.52 8.06 17.29
N GLY A 91 -5.76 7.41 18.17
CA GLY A 91 -5.98 6.02 18.56
C GLY A 91 -7.18 5.84 19.49
N THR A 92 -8.03 4.86 19.20
CA THR A 92 -9.04 4.37 20.13
C THR A 92 -8.41 3.49 21.22
N PRO A 93 -9.08 3.29 22.36
CA PRO A 93 -8.62 2.34 23.39
C PRO A 93 -8.42 0.91 22.87
N GLU A 94 -9.12 0.54 21.81
CA GLU A 94 -9.07 -0.79 21.20
C GLU A 94 -7.96 -0.95 20.15
N GLY A 95 -7.21 0.12 19.84
CA GLY A 95 -5.99 0.04 19.03
C GLY A 95 -6.17 0.27 17.53
N TRP A 96 -7.13 1.10 17.12
CA TRP A 96 -7.24 1.57 15.73
C TRP A 96 -7.52 3.07 15.66
N VAL A 97 -7.41 3.64 14.46
CA VAL A 97 -7.78 5.01 14.15
C VAL A 97 -9.21 5.02 13.58
N GLU A 98 -10.02 6.00 13.98
CA GLU A 98 -11.40 6.13 13.50
C GLU A 98 -11.48 6.41 11.99
N LEU A 99 -12.52 5.89 11.34
CA LEU A 99 -12.70 6.03 9.89
C LEU A 99 -12.74 7.50 9.46
N GLY A 100 -12.13 7.80 8.31
CA GLY A 100 -12.09 9.17 7.75
C GLY A 100 -11.10 10.11 8.43
N THR A 101 -10.29 9.62 9.38
CA THR A 101 -9.22 10.42 9.99
C THR A 101 -8.07 10.63 8.99
N PRO A 102 -7.74 11.89 8.63
CA PRO A 102 -6.61 12.19 7.74
C PRO A 102 -5.30 12.18 8.51
N ILE A 103 -4.33 11.39 8.06
CA ILE A 103 -2.94 11.42 8.52
C ILE A 103 -2.16 12.35 7.58
N ARG A 104 -1.75 13.50 8.10
CA ARG A 104 -1.09 14.57 7.34
C ARG A 104 0.43 14.48 7.42
N ALA A 105 1.13 15.23 6.58
CA ALA A 105 2.59 15.33 6.62
C ALA A 105 3.13 15.69 8.02
N ALA A 106 2.50 16.64 8.72
CA ALA A 106 2.88 17.03 10.08
C ALA A 106 2.66 15.91 11.11
N ASP A 107 1.68 15.02 10.88
CA ASP A 107 1.46 13.87 11.74
C ASP A 107 2.59 12.85 11.57
N LEU A 108 3.12 12.69 10.35
CA LEU A 108 4.30 11.84 10.12
C LEU A 108 5.55 12.41 10.81
N GLU A 109 5.74 13.72 10.79
CA GLU A 109 6.84 14.37 11.53
C GLU A 109 6.69 14.19 13.05
N ALA A 110 5.47 14.30 13.58
CA ALA A 110 5.21 14.01 14.99
C ALA A 110 5.46 12.53 15.34
N LEU A 111 5.12 11.61 14.42
CA LEU A 111 5.40 10.19 14.60
C LEU A 111 6.89 9.86 14.53
N GLU A 112 7.68 10.55 13.71
CA GLU A 112 9.15 10.47 13.74
C GLU A 112 9.69 10.77 15.15
N ASP A 113 9.19 11.84 15.79
CA ASP A 113 9.57 12.21 17.15
C ASP A 113 9.09 11.19 18.20
N ILE A 114 7.82 10.73 18.12
CA ILE A 114 7.23 9.77 19.07
C ILE A 114 7.94 8.41 19.01
N GLN A 115 8.22 7.95 17.80
CA GLN A 115 8.75 6.60 17.53
C GLN A 115 10.27 6.57 17.51
N GLY A 116 10.93 7.73 17.59
CA GLY A 116 12.40 7.84 17.60
C GLY A 116 13.04 7.41 16.29
N VAL A 117 12.36 7.63 15.16
CA VAL A 117 12.82 7.27 13.81
C VAL A 117 12.90 8.51 12.94
N ARG A 118 13.69 8.43 11.86
CA ARG A 118 13.74 9.48 10.84
C ARG A 118 13.73 8.83 9.46
N VAL A 119 12.84 9.28 8.60
CA VAL A 119 12.78 8.85 7.20
C VAL A 119 13.95 9.44 6.45
N GLU A 120 14.67 8.60 5.71
CA GLU A 120 15.78 8.96 4.84
C GLU A 120 15.51 8.53 3.39
N PRO A 121 16.26 9.09 2.42
CA PRO A 121 16.06 8.76 1.01
C PRO A 121 16.20 7.26 0.74
N GLY A 122 15.22 6.69 0.04
CA GLY A 122 15.16 5.28 -0.30
C GLY A 122 14.29 4.43 0.62
N ASP A 123 13.88 4.95 1.79
CA ASP A 123 13.01 4.22 2.70
C ASP A 123 11.61 3.95 2.10
N VAL A 124 10.99 2.86 2.55
CA VAL A 124 9.54 2.68 2.46
C VAL A 124 8.89 3.14 3.75
N ILE A 125 7.83 3.94 3.66
CA ILE A 125 7.01 4.30 4.85
C ILE A 125 5.71 3.50 4.83
N LEU A 126 5.33 2.98 5.98
CA LEU A 126 4.20 2.06 6.14
C LEU A 126 3.26 2.60 7.21
N LEU A 127 2.00 2.87 6.86
CA LEU A 127 1.02 3.44 7.78
C LEU A 127 0.12 2.35 8.37
N HIS A 128 0.28 2.13 9.67
CA HIS A 128 -0.63 1.32 10.46
C HIS A 128 -1.74 2.21 11.03
N THR A 129 -2.99 1.87 10.68
CA THR A 129 -4.20 2.50 11.22
C THR A 129 -5.02 1.55 12.09
N GLY A 130 -4.62 0.28 12.20
CA GLY A 130 -5.35 -0.73 12.96
C GLY A 130 -6.55 -1.30 12.21
N ARG A 131 -6.57 -1.21 10.87
CA ARG A 131 -7.70 -1.66 10.05
C ARG A 131 -8.12 -3.10 10.34
N TRP A 132 -7.17 -4.04 10.42
CA TRP A 132 -7.45 -5.46 10.64
C TRP A 132 -7.94 -5.73 12.06
N ILE A 133 -7.38 -5.05 13.05
CA ILE A 133 -7.83 -5.08 14.45
C ILE A 133 -9.30 -4.64 14.54
N ARG A 134 -9.65 -3.50 13.93
CA ARG A 134 -11.03 -3.01 13.87
C ARG A 134 -11.96 -3.99 13.19
N ARG A 135 -11.53 -4.56 12.04
CA ARG A 135 -12.34 -5.51 11.28
C ARG A 135 -12.62 -6.78 12.07
N ASP A 136 -11.66 -7.28 12.82
CA ASP A 136 -11.84 -8.48 13.63
C ASP A 136 -12.76 -8.23 14.83
N ALA A 137 -12.71 -7.03 15.41
CA ALA A 137 -13.60 -6.61 16.50
C ALA A 137 -15.04 -6.33 16.05
N LEU A 138 -15.22 -5.60 14.93
CA LEU A 138 -16.50 -5.02 14.53
C LEU A 138 -17.10 -5.64 13.25
N GLY A 139 -16.35 -6.50 12.57
CA GLY A 139 -16.71 -7.04 11.27
C GLY A 139 -16.31 -6.13 10.10
N PRO A 140 -16.55 -6.59 8.86
CA PRO A 140 -16.32 -5.79 7.67
C PRO A 140 -17.29 -4.59 7.60
N TRP A 141 -16.84 -3.49 7.00
CA TRP A 141 -17.67 -2.31 6.74
C TRP A 141 -17.60 -1.93 5.25
N PRO A 142 -18.63 -1.24 4.72
CA PRO A 142 -18.54 -0.66 3.40
C PRO A 142 -17.59 0.55 3.45
N THR A 143 -16.68 0.65 2.50
CA THR A 143 -15.68 1.72 2.48
C THR A 143 -16.26 3.12 2.29
N SER A 144 -17.53 3.21 1.86
CA SER A 144 -18.30 4.46 1.86
C SER A 144 -18.47 5.08 3.25
N ASP A 145 -18.35 4.28 4.31
CA ASP A 145 -18.43 4.77 5.70
C ASP A 145 -17.12 5.44 6.15
N GLY A 146 -16.05 5.29 5.37
CA GLY A 146 -14.77 5.95 5.59
C GLY A 146 -13.58 5.00 5.63
N VAL A 147 -12.40 5.59 5.45
CA VAL A 147 -11.07 4.98 5.53
C VAL A 147 -10.16 6.01 6.19
N ALA A 148 -9.56 5.66 7.32
CA ALA A 148 -8.43 6.43 7.84
C ALA A 148 -7.23 6.19 6.93
N GLY A 149 -6.46 7.22 6.63
CA GLY A 149 -5.31 7.09 5.74
C GLY A 149 -4.56 8.37 5.54
N TYR A 150 -3.58 8.34 4.66
CA TYR A 150 -2.80 9.50 4.31
C TYR A 150 -3.65 10.53 3.58
N HIS A 151 -3.49 11.79 3.99
CA HIS A 151 -3.98 12.93 3.25
C HIS A 151 -3.01 13.29 2.10
N SER A 152 -3.50 13.95 1.04
CA SER A 152 -2.71 14.27 -0.16
C SER A 152 -1.47 15.14 0.10
N ASP A 153 -1.49 15.96 1.16
CA ASP A 153 -0.35 16.79 1.59
C ASP A 153 0.88 15.96 2.01
N VAL A 154 0.71 14.67 2.31
CA VAL A 154 1.81 13.74 2.55
C VAL A 154 2.74 13.67 1.33
N ALA A 155 2.26 13.95 0.11
CA ALA A 155 3.11 14.04 -1.08
C ALA A 155 4.30 15.01 -0.93
N TYR A 156 4.14 16.11 -0.17
CA TYR A 156 5.25 17.02 0.13
C TYR A 156 6.32 16.34 0.98
N PHE A 157 5.89 15.61 2.02
CA PHE A 157 6.78 14.82 2.87
C PHE A 157 7.51 13.74 2.06
N LEU A 158 6.80 13.01 1.20
CA LEU A 158 7.40 11.98 0.32
C LEU A 158 8.52 12.58 -0.53
N LYS A 159 8.26 13.73 -1.16
CA LYS A 159 9.22 14.42 -2.01
C LYS A 159 10.42 14.95 -1.22
N GLU A 160 10.19 15.56 -0.06
CA GLU A 160 11.23 16.13 0.77
C GLU A 160 12.15 15.06 1.35
N ARG A 161 11.58 13.95 1.84
CA ARG A 161 12.32 12.86 2.49
C ARG A 161 12.93 11.86 1.50
N GLY A 162 12.53 11.90 0.23
CA GLY A 162 13.05 10.98 -0.79
C GLY A 162 12.52 9.55 -0.63
N VAL A 163 11.25 9.41 -0.21
CA VAL A 163 10.59 8.11 -0.02
C VAL A 163 10.52 7.35 -1.34
N SER A 164 10.82 6.05 -1.31
CA SER A 164 10.80 5.20 -2.52
C SER A 164 9.46 4.47 -2.71
N PHE A 165 8.84 4.05 -1.61
CA PHE A 165 7.54 3.38 -1.59
C PHE A 165 6.71 3.87 -0.40
N ILE A 166 5.39 3.82 -0.53
CA ILE A 166 4.45 3.93 0.60
C ILE A 166 3.66 2.63 0.74
N GLY A 167 3.20 2.34 1.95
CA GLY A 167 2.25 1.28 2.17
C GLY A 167 1.25 1.60 3.27
N HIS A 168 0.13 0.89 3.26
CA HIS A 168 -0.96 1.04 4.23
C HIS A 168 -1.64 -0.30 4.47
N ASP A 169 -2.31 -0.44 5.61
CA ASP A 169 -3.19 -1.58 5.86
C ASP A 169 -4.50 -1.57 5.04
N MET A 170 -4.67 -0.62 4.11
CA MET A 170 -5.82 -0.32 3.22
C MET A 170 -5.26 0.29 1.91
N TRP A 171 -5.99 1.17 1.22
CA TRP A 171 -5.59 1.78 -0.05
C TRP A 171 -4.83 3.12 0.09
N ASN A 172 -4.01 3.30 1.12
CA ASN A 172 -3.22 4.52 1.39
C ASN A 172 -3.99 5.85 1.61
N ASP A 173 -4.91 6.26 0.73
CA ASP A 173 -5.69 7.49 0.82
C ASP A 173 -6.76 7.46 1.93
N VAL A 174 -6.89 8.59 2.63
CA VAL A 174 -8.05 8.88 3.48
C VAL A 174 -9.32 9.04 2.64
N PHE A 175 -10.45 8.59 3.19
CA PHE A 175 -11.78 8.86 2.65
C PHE A 175 -12.80 9.07 3.79
N PRO A 176 -13.70 10.06 3.72
CA PRO A 176 -13.82 11.09 2.68
C PRO A 176 -12.71 12.13 2.75
N HIS A 177 -12.58 12.92 1.69
CA HIS A 177 -11.66 14.07 1.61
C HIS A 177 -12.38 15.29 1.00
N GLU A 178 -11.77 16.47 1.10
CA GLU A 178 -12.37 17.76 0.73
C GLU A 178 -12.47 18.06 -0.77
N TYR A 179 -11.85 17.25 -1.63
CA TYR A 179 -11.86 17.47 -3.09
C TYR A 179 -13.18 17.09 -3.76
N ALA A 180 -13.29 17.44 -5.05
CA ALA A 180 -14.43 17.09 -5.89
C ALA A 180 -14.62 15.57 -5.97
N GLU A 181 -15.85 15.10 -6.19
CA GLU A 181 -16.21 13.68 -6.18
C GLU A 181 -15.48 12.86 -7.27
N GLU A 182 -15.06 13.51 -8.35
CA GLU A 182 -14.27 12.92 -9.42
C GLU A 182 -12.81 12.66 -9.02
N GLU A 183 -12.32 13.34 -8.00
CA GLU A 183 -11.06 13.02 -7.34
C GLU A 183 -11.32 11.93 -6.30
N ARG A 184 -10.64 10.79 -6.45
CA ARG A 184 -10.92 9.61 -5.62
C ARG A 184 -9.74 9.17 -4.79
N LEU A 185 -8.54 9.30 -5.35
CA LEU A 185 -7.29 8.81 -4.76
C LEU A 185 -6.19 9.85 -5.02
N PRO A 186 -6.34 11.07 -4.47
CA PRO A 186 -5.42 12.18 -4.72
C PRO A 186 -3.97 11.83 -4.36
N LEU A 187 -3.73 11.12 -3.25
CA LEU A 187 -2.38 10.72 -2.88
C LEU A 187 -1.84 9.64 -3.82
N HIS A 188 -2.62 8.63 -4.23
CA HIS A 188 -2.14 7.69 -5.25
C HIS A 188 -1.67 8.39 -6.53
N ARG A 189 -2.44 9.39 -7.02
CA ARG A 189 -2.06 10.16 -8.21
C ARG A 189 -0.76 10.91 -8.00
N LEU A 190 -0.59 11.55 -6.84
CA LEU A 190 0.63 12.27 -6.52
C LEU A 190 1.83 11.32 -6.36
N ALA A 191 1.67 10.22 -5.61
CA ALA A 191 2.72 9.24 -5.38
C ALA A 191 3.14 8.55 -6.69
N LEU A 192 2.22 7.92 -7.41
CA LEU A 192 2.54 7.16 -8.64
C LEU A 192 2.85 8.12 -9.80
N ALA A 193 1.84 8.84 -10.29
CA ALA A 193 1.94 9.56 -11.56
C ALA A 193 2.84 10.81 -11.49
N SER A 194 2.94 11.47 -10.34
CA SER A 194 3.73 12.71 -10.19
C SER A 194 5.13 12.47 -9.65
N LEU A 195 5.27 11.62 -8.61
CA LEU A 195 6.53 11.43 -7.89
C LEU A 195 7.30 10.17 -8.31
N GLY A 196 6.63 9.17 -8.87
CA GLY A 196 7.23 7.87 -9.18
C GLY A 196 7.45 6.99 -7.95
N VAL A 197 6.70 7.22 -6.87
CA VAL A 197 6.72 6.46 -5.62
C VAL A 197 5.77 5.27 -5.73
N GLY A 198 6.27 4.06 -5.50
CA GLY A 198 5.45 2.85 -5.56
C GLY A 198 4.51 2.69 -4.37
N ILE A 199 3.42 1.95 -4.54
CA ILE A 199 2.35 1.82 -3.52
C ILE A 199 2.12 0.36 -3.17
N PHE A 200 2.11 0.07 -1.87
CA PHE A 200 1.62 -1.18 -1.31
C PHE A 200 0.26 -0.98 -0.63
N ASP A 201 -0.71 -1.78 -1.04
CA ASP A 201 -2.08 -1.70 -0.54
C ASP A 201 -2.45 -2.93 0.26
N ASN A 202 -3.33 -2.76 1.25
CA ASN A 202 -3.92 -3.82 2.09
C ASN A 202 -2.90 -4.71 2.79
N LEU A 203 -1.81 -4.12 3.29
CA LEU A 203 -0.83 -4.86 4.09
C LEU A 203 -1.40 -5.25 5.45
N ASP A 204 -0.91 -6.30 6.07
CA ASP A 204 -1.25 -6.65 7.45
C ASP A 204 -0.06 -6.32 8.35
N PHE A 205 -0.27 -5.37 9.26
CA PHE A 205 0.74 -4.92 10.22
C PHE A 205 0.46 -5.41 11.65
N THR A 206 -0.53 -6.27 11.86
CA THR A 206 -1.00 -6.67 13.21
C THR A 206 0.14 -7.24 14.05
N GLU A 207 0.95 -8.16 13.49
CA GLU A 207 2.12 -8.68 14.20
C GLU A 207 3.31 -7.70 14.19
N VAL A 208 3.51 -6.95 13.10
CA VAL A 208 4.65 -6.02 12.95
C VAL A 208 4.58 -4.90 13.97
N VAL A 209 3.38 -4.34 14.23
CA VAL A 209 3.20 -3.25 15.19
C VAL A 209 3.43 -3.72 16.63
N GLU A 210 3.04 -4.94 16.97
CA GLU A 210 3.29 -5.53 18.28
C GLU A 210 4.80 -5.69 18.54
N VAL A 211 5.53 -6.26 17.58
CA VAL A 211 6.98 -6.43 17.67
C VAL A 211 7.69 -5.07 17.72
N ALA A 212 7.26 -4.10 16.90
CA ALA A 212 7.85 -2.77 16.90
C ALA A 212 7.68 -2.06 18.25
N ARG A 213 6.49 -2.17 18.87
CA ARG A 213 6.20 -1.65 20.21
C ARG A 213 7.02 -2.35 21.29
N GLU A 214 7.09 -3.68 21.27
CA GLU A 214 7.87 -4.47 22.24
C GLU A 214 9.34 -4.07 22.22
N LEU A 215 9.91 -3.90 21.02
CA LEU A 215 11.31 -3.56 20.84
C LEU A 215 11.59 -2.06 20.98
N GLY A 216 10.56 -1.21 20.97
CA GLY A 216 10.72 0.24 20.87
C GLY A 216 11.45 0.66 19.60
N ARG A 217 11.24 -0.07 18.50
CA ARG A 217 11.95 0.10 17.23
C ARG A 217 10.98 -0.02 16.07
N TYR A 218 10.84 1.04 15.30
CA TYR A 218 9.87 1.13 14.20
C TYR A 218 10.52 1.14 12.82
N GLU A 219 11.83 0.90 12.76
CA GLU A 219 12.57 0.66 11.53
C GLU A 219 13.03 -0.80 11.42
N PHE A 220 13.02 -1.35 10.22
CA PHE A 220 13.39 -2.74 9.94
C PHE A 220 13.85 -2.92 8.50
N LEU A 221 14.47 -4.06 8.20
CA LEU A 221 14.69 -4.48 6.82
C LEU A 221 13.34 -4.88 6.20
N PHE A 222 12.94 -4.17 5.14
CA PHE A 222 11.75 -4.48 4.37
C PHE A 222 12.13 -5.21 3.08
N VAL A 223 11.54 -6.38 2.87
CA VAL A 223 11.74 -7.20 1.68
C VAL A 223 10.41 -7.48 1.02
N ALA A 224 10.29 -7.16 -0.27
CA ALA A 224 9.11 -7.44 -1.06
C ALA A 224 9.52 -7.97 -2.44
N ALA A 225 8.93 -9.09 -2.86
CA ALA A 225 9.21 -9.71 -4.15
C ALA A 225 7.91 -9.89 -4.94
N PRO A 226 7.61 -9.04 -5.93
CA PRO A 226 6.45 -9.24 -6.77
C PRO A 226 6.63 -10.45 -7.70
N LEU A 227 5.51 -11.00 -8.16
CA LEU A 227 5.51 -11.98 -9.23
C LEU A 227 6.12 -11.36 -10.50
N ARG A 228 6.87 -12.16 -11.24
CA ARG A 228 7.55 -11.74 -12.48
C ARG A 228 6.58 -11.68 -13.65
N ILE A 229 5.64 -10.74 -13.61
CA ILE A 229 4.59 -10.57 -14.61
C ILE A 229 5.03 -9.52 -15.63
N GLU A 230 5.42 -9.96 -16.82
CA GLU A 230 5.69 -9.04 -17.94
C GLU A 230 4.47 -8.17 -18.21
N GLN A 231 4.70 -6.85 -18.33
CA GLN A 231 3.65 -5.85 -18.55
C GLN A 231 2.54 -5.82 -17.49
N GLY A 232 2.78 -6.40 -16.30
CA GLY A 232 1.80 -6.41 -15.22
C GLY A 232 1.51 -5.02 -14.65
N MET A 233 0.23 -4.76 -14.37
CA MET A 233 -0.25 -3.52 -13.72
C MET A 233 0.03 -3.48 -12.21
N GLY A 234 0.50 -4.59 -11.65
CA GLY A 234 0.82 -4.77 -10.25
C GLY A 234 1.15 -6.23 -9.96
N SER A 235 1.25 -6.58 -8.68
CA SER A 235 1.34 -7.97 -8.24
C SER A 235 0.76 -8.14 -6.84
N PRO A 236 -0.02 -9.20 -6.57
CA PRO A 236 -0.20 -9.66 -5.21
C PRO A 236 1.16 -10.13 -4.67
N LEU A 237 1.41 -9.91 -3.38
CA LEU A 237 2.69 -10.30 -2.77
C LEU A 237 2.56 -10.43 -1.25
N ASN A 238 3.63 -10.94 -0.64
CA ASN A 238 3.79 -11.04 0.81
C ASN A 238 5.07 -10.29 1.23
N PRO A 239 4.97 -9.01 1.62
CA PRO A 239 6.11 -8.27 2.13
C PRO A 239 6.54 -8.77 3.50
N ILE A 240 7.85 -8.74 3.79
CA ILE A 240 8.44 -9.25 5.02
C ILE A 240 9.17 -8.12 5.74
N ALA A 241 8.85 -7.93 7.02
CA ALA A 241 9.60 -7.09 7.94
C ALA A 241 10.59 -7.95 8.74
N THR A 242 11.86 -7.55 8.80
CA THR A 242 12.90 -8.22 9.61
C THR A 242 13.57 -7.21 10.54
N PHE A 243 13.36 -7.37 11.84
CA PHE A 243 13.89 -6.54 12.92
C PHE A 243 15.29 -6.98 13.37
#